data_AF-A0A1I0YY63-F1
#
_entry.id   AF-A0A1I0YY63-F1
#
_cell.length_a   1.000
_cell.length_b   1.000
_cell.length_c   1.000
_cell.angle_alpha   90.00
_cell.angle_beta   90.00
_cell.angle_gamma   90.00
#
_symmetry.space_group_name_H-M   'P 1'
#
loop_
_entity.id
_entity.type
_entity.pdbx_description
1 polymer ?
#
loop_
_entity_poly.entity_id
_entity_poly.type
_entity_poly.pdbx_seq_one_letter_code
_entity_poly.pdbx_strand_id
1 'polypeptide(L)'
;MPTWTSPPQLVALAALYARAQAHPETISDAAFIEAVKAAHWPTNCWSYVEASFAIIAPACVLRPHLTAELIALPIAAMIAGGQDDAGQVIAIGRACATRDAPYVAVSEDGKRWLMQVWPGLGEVVETVFQVRLQAALVDEDDE
;
A
#
# COMPACT_ATOMS: atom_id res chain seq x y z
N MET A 1 9.66 11.83 3.58
CA MET A 1 8.20 12.04 3.66
C MET A 1 7.62 12.46 2.33
N PRO A 2 6.38 12.05 1.97
CA PRO A 2 5.69 12.51 0.76
C PRO A 2 5.36 14.01 0.79
N THR A 3 5.38 14.65 -0.38
CA THR A 3 5.07 16.08 -0.57
C THR A 3 3.91 16.29 -1.54
N TRP A 4 2.92 15.39 -1.51
CA TRP A 4 1.77 15.47 -2.41
C TRP A 4 1.00 16.77 -2.22
N THR A 5 0.68 17.43 -3.33
CA THR A 5 -0.13 18.67 -3.36
C THR A 5 -1.56 18.43 -3.84
N SER A 6 -1.84 17.24 -4.35
CA SER A 6 -3.15 16.79 -4.83
C SER A 6 -3.16 15.26 -4.96
N PRO A 7 -4.33 14.59 -4.86
CA PRO A 7 -5.63 15.13 -4.44
C PRO A 7 -5.65 15.47 -2.93
N PRO A 8 -6.71 16.16 -2.42
CA PRO A 8 -6.77 16.62 -1.03
C PRO A 8 -6.54 15.52 0.02
N GLN A 9 -7.00 14.29 -0.23
CA GLN A 9 -6.77 13.20 0.72
C GLN A 9 -5.29 12.82 0.85
N LEU A 10 -4.49 12.96 -0.22
CA LEU A 10 -3.03 12.75 -0.14
C LEU A 10 -2.34 13.88 0.61
N VAL A 11 -2.80 15.13 0.46
CA VAL A 11 -2.28 16.27 1.23
C VAL A 11 -2.52 16.06 2.73
N ALA A 12 -3.74 15.64 3.10
CA ALA A 12 -4.10 15.33 4.47
C ALA A 12 -3.27 14.16 5.04
N LEU A 13 -3.08 13.10 4.23
CA LEU A 13 -2.26 11.96 4.62
C LEU A 13 -0.79 12.33 4.81
N ALA A 14 -0.22 13.17 3.94
CA ALA A 14 1.15 13.65 4.08
C ALA A 14 1.35 14.44 5.38
N ALA A 15 0.40 15.28 5.76
CA ALA A 15 0.41 15.99 7.05
C ALA A 15 0.31 15.01 8.24
N LEU A 16 -0.53 13.99 8.13
CA LEU A 16 -0.64 12.93 9.13
C LEU A 16 0.67 12.14 9.28
N TYR A 17 1.35 11.80 8.17
CA TYR A 17 2.66 11.14 8.20
C TYR A 17 3.74 12.01 8.85
N ALA A 18 3.78 13.31 8.54
CA ALA A 18 4.69 14.24 9.20
C ALA A 18 4.45 14.29 10.72
N ARG A 19 3.17 14.31 11.14
CA ARG A 19 2.81 14.27 12.57
C ARG A 19 3.17 12.93 13.21
N ALA A 20 2.89 11.80 12.56
CA ALA A 20 3.21 10.46 13.04
C ALA A 20 4.72 10.24 13.19
N GLN A 21 5.52 10.92 12.37
CA GLN A 21 6.98 10.93 12.48
C GLN A 21 7.46 11.74 13.68
N ALA A 22 6.90 12.93 13.88
CA ALA A 22 7.32 13.83 14.95
C ALA A 22 6.82 13.39 16.34
N HIS A 23 5.60 12.85 16.41
CA HIS A 23 4.88 12.53 17.65
C HIS A 23 4.14 11.18 17.53
N PRO A 24 4.88 10.06 17.44
CA PRO A 24 4.31 8.75 17.12
C PRO A 24 3.24 8.28 18.12
N GLU A 25 3.33 8.67 19.39
CA GLU A 25 2.38 8.33 20.45
C GLU A 25 1.02 9.03 20.33
N THR A 26 0.90 10.06 19.49
CA THR A 26 -0.31 10.88 19.40
C THR A 26 -1.37 10.37 18.43
N ILE A 27 -1.07 9.29 17.70
CA ILE A 27 -1.96 8.67 16.72
C ILE A 27 -1.97 7.17 16.98
N SER A 28 -3.15 6.63 17.32
CA SER A 28 -3.32 5.19 17.49
C SER A 28 -3.16 4.47 16.16
N ASP A 29 -2.78 3.19 16.20
CA ASP A 29 -2.64 2.37 15.00
C ASP A 29 -3.95 2.30 14.20
N ALA A 30 -5.09 2.16 14.89
CA ALA A 30 -6.40 2.16 14.24
C ALA A 30 -6.69 3.48 13.51
N ALA A 31 -6.45 4.63 14.14
CA ALA A 31 -6.64 5.94 13.49
C ALA A 31 -5.66 6.15 12.32
N PHE A 32 -4.45 5.63 12.45
CA PHE A 32 -3.43 5.67 11.39
C PHE A 32 -3.88 4.85 10.18
N ILE A 33 -4.30 3.60 10.39
CA ILE A 33 -4.80 2.72 9.34
C ILE A 33 -6.01 3.32 8.64
N GLU A 34 -6.99 3.83 9.39
CA GLU A 34 -8.17 4.46 8.81
C GLU A 34 -7.81 5.66 7.93
N ALA A 35 -6.86 6.50 8.36
CA ALA A 35 -6.38 7.59 7.54
C ALA A 35 -5.68 7.12 6.26
N VAL A 36 -4.89 6.04 6.32
CA VAL A 36 -4.26 5.44 5.15
C VAL A 36 -5.30 4.88 4.19
N LYS A 37 -6.32 4.16 4.69
CA LYS A 37 -7.42 3.63 3.88
C LYS A 37 -8.21 4.76 3.21
N ALA A 38 -8.56 5.80 3.96
CA ALA A 38 -9.29 6.97 3.46
C ALA A 38 -8.52 7.79 2.41
N ALA A 39 -7.19 7.60 2.30
CA ALA A 39 -6.39 8.25 1.28
C ALA A 39 -6.51 7.59 -0.11
N HIS A 40 -7.12 6.41 -0.22
CA HIS A 40 -7.37 5.72 -1.49
C HIS A 40 -8.68 6.22 -2.12
N TRP A 41 -8.83 6.01 -3.43
CA TRP A 41 -10.05 6.38 -4.17
C TRP A 41 -10.33 5.40 -5.32
N PRO A 42 -11.58 5.32 -5.81
CA PRO A 42 -11.92 4.47 -6.93
C PRO A 42 -11.16 4.84 -8.21
N THR A 43 -10.56 3.85 -8.87
CA THR A 43 -9.88 3.93 -10.16
C THR A 43 -9.75 2.49 -10.72
N ASN A 44 -9.11 2.29 -11.87
CA ASN A 44 -8.84 0.93 -12.37
C ASN A 44 -7.86 0.19 -11.44
N CYS A 45 -7.92 -1.15 -11.40
CA CYS A 45 -7.14 -1.98 -10.48
C CYS A 45 -5.64 -1.66 -10.50
N TRP A 46 -5.04 -1.48 -11.68
CA TRP A 46 -3.59 -1.27 -11.80
C TRP A 46 -3.16 0.15 -11.39
N SER A 47 -3.95 1.18 -11.71
CA SER A 47 -3.72 2.53 -11.17
C SER A 47 -3.93 2.56 -9.65
N TYR A 48 -4.85 1.76 -9.12
CA TYR A 48 -5.01 1.60 -7.68
C TYR A 48 -3.79 0.94 -7.05
N VAL A 49 -3.24 -0.12 -7.66
CA VAL A 49 -1.99 -0.76 -7.19
C VAL A 49 -0.84 0.25 -7.11
N GLU A 50 -0.65 1.05 -8.16
CA GLU A 50 0.37 2.11 -8.16
C GLU A 50 0.14 3.15 -7.07
N ALA A 51 -1.10 3.66 -6.94
CA ALA A 51 -1.47 4.59 -5.87
C ALA A 51 -1.21 3.99 -4.48
N SER A 52 -1.63 2.74 -4.30
CA SER A 52 -1.62 2.07 -3.02
C SER A 52 -0.20 1.83 -2.55
N PHE A 53 0.72 1.41 -3.41
CA PHE A 53 2.15 1.33 -3.02
C PHE A 53 2.75 2.70 -2.67
N ALA A 54 2.41 3.76 -3.41
CA ALA A 54 2.87 5.11 -3.07
C ALA A 54 2.34 5.57 -1.70
N ILE A 55 1.09 5.22 -1.39
CA ILE A 55 0.41 5.53 -0.13
C ILE A 55 0.98 4.72 1.03
N ILE A 56 1.07 3.39 0.91
CA ILE A 56 1.37 2.49 2.02
C ILE A 56 2.87 2.37 2.33
N ALA A 57 3.77 2.56 1.37
CA ALA A 57 5.21 2.39 1.63
C ALA A 57 5.73 3.35 2.72
N PRO A 58 5.41 4.67 2.72
CA PRO A 58 5.74 5.55 3.85
C PRO A 58 5.07 5.15 5.16
N ALA A 59 3.84 4.62 5.10
CA ALA A 59 3.15 4.10 6.29
C ALA A 59 3.88 2.89 6.89
N CYS A 60 4.33 1.94 6.08
CA CYS A 60 5.11 0.79 6.54
C CYS A 60 6.48 1.20 7.12
N VAL A 61 7.07 2.31 6.66
CA VAL A 61 8.27 2.89 7.29
C VAL A 61 7.96 3.45 8.68
N LEU A 62 6.83 4.15 8.83
CA LEU A 62 6.42 4.77 10.08
C LEU A 62 5.88 3.77 11.13
N ARG A 63 5.28 2.68 10.65
CA ARG A 63 4.61 1.64 11.47
C ARG A 63 4.91 0.24 10.91
N PRO A 64 6.14 -0.27 11.06
CA PRO A 64 6.53 -1.56 10.49
C PRO A 64 5.66 -2.73 10.96
N HIS A 65 5.17 -2.70 12.19
CA HIS A 65 4.30 -3.72 12.76
C HIS A 65 2.91 -3.80 12.10
N LEU A 66 2.51 -2.78 11.33
CA LEU A 66 1.23 -2.76 10.60
C LEU A 66 1.38 -3.23 9.14
N THR A 67 2.58 -3.63 8.71
CA THR A 67 2.88 -3.94 7.31
C THR A 67 1.90 -4.95 6.70
N ALA A 68 1.61 -6.05 7.41
CA ALA A 68 0.71 -7.09 6.90
C ALA A 68 -0.72 -6.57 6.59
N GLU A 69 -1.25 -5.68 7.43
CA GLU A 69 -2.55 -5.07 7.18
C GLU A 69 -2.51 -4.08 6.02
N LEU A 70 -1.43 -3.29 5.89
CA LEU A 70 -1.31 -2.26 4.88
C LEU A 70 -1.09 -2.85 3.47
N ILE A 71 -0.27 -3.89 3.34
CA ILE A 71 0.02 -4.52 2.04
C ILE A 71 -1.18 -5.30 1.49
N ALA A 72 -2.18 -5.58 2.32
CA ALA A 72 -3.41 -6.22 1.89
C ALA A 72 -4.18 -5.38 0.86
N LEU A 73 -4.05 -4.05 0.90
CA LEU A 73 -4.73 -3.13 -0.03
C LEU A 73 -4.23 -3.27 -1.48
N PRO A 74 -2.92 -3.13 -1.79
CA PRO A 74 -2.43 -3.33 -3.16
C PRO A 74 -2.60 -4.79 -3.59
N ILE A 75 -2.44 -5.77 -2.70
CA ILE A 75 -2.59 -7.19 -3.02
C ILE A 75 -4.03 -7.52 -3.44
N ALA A 76 -5.04 -7.05 -2.72
CA ALA A 76 -6.43 -7.24 -3.10
C ALA A 76 -6.73 -6.63 -4.48
N ALA A 77 -6.18 -5.45 -4.78
CA ALA A 77 -6.32 -4.82 -6.08
C ALA A 77 -5.60 -5.57 -7.21
N MET A 78 -4.46 -6.22 -6.94
CA MET A 78 -3.81 -7.09 -7.92
C MET A 78 -4.69 -8.30 -8.25
N ILE A 79 -5.27 -8.95 -7.24
CA ILE A 79 -6.15 -10.12 -7.42
C ILE A 79 -7.39 -9.72 -8.23
N ALA A 80 -8.05 -8.63 -7.86
CA ALA A 80 -9.17 -8.07 -8.64
C ALA A 80 -8.76 -7.61 -10.05
N GLY A 81 -7.47 -7.36 -10.27
CA GLY A 81 -6.88 -7.07 -11.59
C GLY A 81 -6.52 -8.32 -12.40
N GLY A 82 -6.78 -9.51 -11.88
CA GLY A 82 -6.50 -10.81 -12.51
C GLY A 82 -5.20 -11.48 -12.09
N GLN A 83 -4.53 -11.02 -11.02
CA GLN A 83 -3.32 -11.66 -10.53
C GLN A 83 -3.64 -12.89 -9.65
N ASP A 84 -3.18 -14.06 -10.07
CA ASP A 84 -3.38 -15.35 -9.40
C ASP A 84 -2.07 -15.96 -8.84
N ASP A 85 -0.91 -15.41 -9.22
CA ASP A 85 0.41 -15.88 -8.79
C ASP A 85 1.04 -14.96 -7.72
N ALA A 86 1.17 -15.48 -6.50
CA ALA A 86 1.84 -14.77 -5.39
C ALA A 86 3.31 -14.42 -5.71
N GLY A 87 3.98 -15.20 -6.55
CA GLY A 87 5.38 -15.01 -6.94
C GLY A 87 5.67 -13.70 -7.66
N GLN A 88 4.67 -13.09 -8.31
CA GLN A 88 4.86 -11.81 -9.02
C GLN A 88 4.64 -10.58 -8.15
N VAL A 89 3.99 -10.72 -6.99
CA VAL A 89 3.58 -9.58 -6.15
C VAL A 89 4.78 -8.72 -5.76
N ILE A 90 5.89 -9.36 -5.38
CA ILE A 90 7.14 -8.66 -5.05
C ILE A 90 7.67 -7.85 -6.24
N ALA A 91 7.73 -8.48 -7.42
CA ALA A 91 8.23 -7.85 -8.63
C ALA A 91 7.36 -6.65 -9.04
N ILE A 92 6.03 -6.77 -8.94
CA ILE A 92 5.09 -5.69 -9.22
C ILE A 92 5.34 -4.49 -8.29
N GLY A 93 5.43 -4.72 -6.97
CA GLY A 93 5.70 -3.63 -6.02
C GLY A 93 7.02 -2.90 -6.27
N ARG A 94 8.07 -3.63 -6.70
CA ARG A 94 9.34 -3.02 -7.13
C ARG A 94 9.18 -2.19 -8.41
N ALA A 95 8.43 -2.70 -9.39
CA ALA A 95 8.18 -1.98 -10.64
C ALA A 95 7.44 -0.65 -10.38
N CYS A 96 6.49 -0.62 -9.44
CA CYS A 96 5.81 0.61 -9.02
C CYS A 96 6.78 1.67 -8.46
N ALA A 97 7.87 1.26 -7.80
CA ALA A 97 8.86 2.17 -7.21
C ALA A 97 9.73 2.91 -8.25
N THR A 98 9.83 2.37 -9.48
CA THR A 98 10.72 2.86 -10.54
C THR A 98 9.99 3.25 -11.81
N ARG A 99 8.66 3.36 -11.78
CA ARG A 99 7.87 3.74 -12.95
C ARG A 99 8.12 5.21 -13.31
N ASP A 100 8.34 5.49 -14.59
CA ASP A 100 8.67 6.85 -15.07
C ASP A 100 7.50 7.84 -14.91
N ALA A 101 6.28 7.37 -15.18
CA ALA A 101 5.04 8.14 -15.05
C ALA A 101 4.03 7.36 -14.19
N PRO A 102 4.24 7.33 -12.85
CA PRO A 102 3.33 6.63 -11.96
C PRO A 102 2.03 7.40 -11.77
N TYR A 103 0.94 6.70 -11.51
CA TYR A 103 -0.34 7.31 -11.19
C TYR A 103 -0.28 8.20 -9.94
N VAL A 104 0.52 7.80 -8.94
CA VAL A 104 0.89 8.62 -7.78
C VAL A 104 2.39 8.50 -7.56
N ALA A 105 3.09 9.63 -7.46
CA ALA A 105 4.53 9.64 -7.21
C ALA A 105 4.86 9.04 -5.84
N VAL A 106 5.79 8.07 -5.83
CA VAL A 106 6.32 7.45 -4.62
C VAL A 106 7.36 8.39 -3.98
N SER A 107 7.26 8.64 -2.68
CA SER A 107 8.28 9.42 -1.96
C SER A 107 9.62 8.67 -1.86
N GLU A 108 10.73 9.38 -1.66
CA GLU A 108 12.06 8.75 -1.55
C GLU A 108 12.15 7.66 -0.46
N ASP A 109 11.52 7.88 0.70
CA ASP A 109 11.50 6.88 1.77
C ASP A 109 10.65 5.65 1.37
N GLY A 110 9.51 5.89 0.70
CA GLY A 110 8.69 4.81 0.16
C GLY A 110 9.41 4.01 -0.92
N LYS A 111 10.15 4.69 -1.81
CA LYS A 111 10.99 4.05 -2.83
C LYS A 111 12.08 3.21 -2.20
N ARG A 112 12.75 3.73 -1.17
CA ARG A 112 13.76 2.97 -0.41
C ARG A 112 13.15 1.71 0.21
N TRP A 113 11.98 1.84 0.83
CA TRP A 113 11.26 0.69 1.41
C TRP A 113 10.88 -0.36 0.35
N LEU A 114 10.29 0.06 -0.78
CA LEU A 114 9.91 -0.85 -1.88
C LEU A 114 11.12 -1.55 -2.53
N MET A 115 12.29 -0.91 -2.51
CA MET A 115 13.49 -1.47 -3.13
C MET A 115 14.32 -2.33 -2.18
N GLN A 116 14.27 -2.09 -0.87
CA GLN A 116 15.18 -2.71 0.10
C GLN A 116 14.48 -3.60 1.12
N VAL A 117 13.28 -3.23 1.58
CA VAL A 117 12.54 -3.96 2.63
C VAL A 117 11.52 -4.91 2.00
N TRP A 118 10.72 -4.39 1.08
CA TRP A 118 9.67 -5.14 0.39
C TRP A 118 10.14 -6.49 -0.19
N PRO A 119 11.31 -6.61 -0.86
CA PRO A 119 11.77 -7.91 -1.37
C PRO A 119 12.01 -8.97 -0.30
N GLY A 120 12.24 -8.55 0.96
CA GLY A 120 12.43 -9.46 2.09
C GLY A 120 11.11 -9.90 2.75
N LEU A 121 9.96 -9.41 2.29
CA LEU A 121 8.65 -9.72 2.88
C LEU A 121 7.94 -10.92 2.23
N GLY A 122 8.67 -11.79 1.50
CA GLY A 122 8.09 -12.87 0.70
C GLY A 122 7.05 -13.72 1.43
N GLU A 123 7.39 -14.25 2.61
CA GLU A 123 6.46 -15.08 3.40
C GLU A 123 5.19 -14.32 3.85
N VAL A 124 5.35 -13.05 4.24
CA VAL A 124 4.23 -12.20 4.67
C VAL A 124 3.32 -11.87 3.48
N VAL A 125 3.93 -11.55 2.33
CA VAL A 125 3.23 -11.26 1.09
C VAL A 125 2.44 -12.48 0.61
N GLU A 126 3.07 -13.66 0.61
CA GLU A 126 2.40 -14.91 0.24
C GLU A 126 1.22 -15.21 1.15
N THR A 127 1.40 -15.08 2.47
CA THR A 127 0.32 -15.28 3.45
C THR A 127 -0.84 -14.32 3.21
N VAL A 128 -0.57 -13.03 3.03
CA VAL A 128 -1.61 -12.03 2.77
C VAL A 128 -2.29 -12.26 1.42
N PHE A 129 -1.54 -12.66 0.40
CA PHE A 129 -2.07 -13.01 -0.91
C PHE A 129 -3.07 -14.16 -0.82
N GLN A 130 -2.71 -15.26 -0.17
CA GLN A 130 -3.60 -16.42 -0.02
C GLN A 130 -4.88 -16.07 0.74
N VAL A 131 -4.78 -15.31 1.84
CA VAL A 131 -5.95 -14.84 2.59
C VAL A 131 -6.87 -13.98 1.71
N ARG A 132 -6.30 -13.10 0.88
CA ARG A 132 -7.09 -12.23 0.00
C ARG A 132 -7.67 -12.96 -1.20
N LEU A 133 -6.96 -13.92 -1.75
CA LEU A 133 -7.45 -14.76 -2.83
C LEU A 133 -8.64 -15.59 -2.36
N GLN A 134 -8.53 -16.23 -1.20
CA GLN A 134 -9.63 -17.00 -0.62
C GLN A 134 -10.86 -16.13 -0.34
N ALA A 135 -10.67 -14.89 0.15
CA ALA A 135 -11.78 -13.96 0.36
C ALA A 135 -12.47 -13.57 -0.96
N ALA A 136 -11.70 -13.28 -2.00
CA ALA A 136 -12.24 -12.92 -3.32
C ALA A 136 -13.07 -14.07 -3.94
N LEU A 137 -12.62 -15.32 -3.79
CA LEU A 137 -13.36 -16.48 -4.28
C LEU A 137 -14.68 -16.71 -3.55
N VAL A 138 -14.74 -16.44 -2.24
CA VAL A 138 -15.99 -16.54 -1.47
C VAL A 138 -16.98 -15.47 -1.90
N ASP A 139 -16.50 -14.25 -2.16
CA ASP A 139 -17.36 -13.15 -2.61
C ASP A 139 -17.95 -13.44 -4.03
N GLU A 140 -17.25 -14.19 -4.88
CA GLU A 140 -17.73 -14.62 -6.21
C GLU A 140 -18.80 -15.73 -6.16
N ASP A 141 -18.79 -16.57 -5.12
CA ASP A 141 -19.75 -17.68 -4.95
C ASP A 141 -21.12 -17.21 -4.39
N ASP A 142 -21.18 -16.00 -3.83
CA ASP A 142 -22.37 -15.39 -3.20
C ASP A 142 -23.18 -14.47 -4.16
N GLU A 143 -22.78 -14.32 -5.43
CA GLU A 143 -23.48 -13.58 -6.51
C GLU A 143 -24.28 -14.50 -7.47
#